data_AF-A0A354HRS6-F1
#
_entry.id   AF-A0A354HRS6-F1
#
_cell.length_a   1.000
_cell.length_b   1.000
_cell.length_c   1.000
_cell.angle_alpha   90.00
_cell.angle_beta   90.00
_cell.angle_gamma   90.00
#
_symmetry.space_group_name_H-M   'P 1'
#
loop_
_entity.id
_entity.type
_entity.pdbx_description
1 polymer ?
#
loop_
_entity_poly.entity_id
_entity_poly.type
_entity_poly.pdbx_seq_one_letter_code
_entity_poly.pdbx_strand_id
1 'polypeptide(L)'
;KLAKALDKFAIDLNGRIVLDVGASTGGFTDCCLQAGAKLVYAVDVGYGQLAWALRTNRKVINLERTNIRHLTSEQLTQGMPDFC
;
A
#
# COMPACT_ATOMS: atom_id res chain seq x y z
N LYS A 1 6.22 12.54 -5.67
CA LYS A 1 6.55 11.65 -6.82
C LYS A 1 5.32 10.85 -7.24
N LEU A 2 4.71 10.06 -6.35
CA LEU A 2 3.47 9.32 -6.64
C LEU A 2 2.26 10.23 -6.90
N ALA A 3 2.00 11.24 -6.06
CA ALA A 3 0.89 12.19 -6.30
C ALA A 3 0.87 12.77 -7.72
N LYS A 4 2.01 13.28 -8.19
CA LYS A 4 2.16 13.78 -9.57
C LYS A 4 1.87 12.72 -10.65
N ALA A 5 2.16 11.45 -10.39
CA ALA A 5 1.84 10.37 -11.32
C ALA A 5 0.33 10.09 -11.34
N LEU A 6 -0.33 10.06 -10.18
CA LEU A 6 -1.79 9.92 -10.10
C LEU A 6 -2.50 11.02 -10.89
N ASP A 7 -2.07 12.27 -10.71
CA ASP A 7 -2.63 13.42 -11.45
C ASP A 7 -2.35 13.30 -12.96
N LYS A 8 -1.10 13.01 -13.34
CA LYS A 8 -0.68 12.96 -14.75
C LYS A 8 -1.38 11.84 -15.52
N PHE A 9 -1.61 10.70 -14.88
CA PHE A 9 -2.23 9.54 -15.51
C PHE A 9 -3.73 9.41 -15.20
N ALA A 10 -4.32 10.41 -14.53
CA ALA A 10 -5.73 10.42 -14.12
C ALA A 10 -6.16 9.11 -13.41
N ILE A 11 -5.30 8.61 -12.52
CA ILE A 11 -5.56 7.39 -11.77
C ILE A 11 -6.37 7.76 -10.51
N ASP A 12 -7.63 7.30 -10.47
CA ASP A 12 -8.48 7.43 -9.29
C ASP A 12 -8.28 6.26 -8.34
N LEU A 13 -7.80 6.51 -7.13
CA LEU A 13 -7.63 5.51 -6.06
C LEU A 13 -8.82 5.46 -5.09
N ASN A 14 -9.82 6.31 -5.27
CA ASN A 14 -10.95 6.39 -4.36
C ASN A 14 -11.69 5.05 -4.26
N GLY A 15 -11.81 4.52 -3.04
CA GLY A 15 -12.48 3.25 -2.79
C GLY A 15 -11.68 2.01 -3.20
N ARG A 16 -10.46 2.16 -3.75
CA ARG A 16 -9.64 1.04 -4.25
C ARG A 16 -8.75 0.41 -3.18
N ILE A 17 -8.46 -0.87 -3.37
CA ILE A 17 -7.45 -1.63 -2.64
C ILE A 17 -6.14 -1.54 -3.42
N VAL A 18 -5.07 -1.06 -2.77
CA VAL A 18 -3.78 -0.79 -3.40
C VAL A 18 -2.69 -1.69 -2.82
N LEU A 19 -1.74 -2.09 -3.66
CA LEU A 19 -0.53 -2.81 -3.26
C LEU A 19 0.69 -1.89 -3.39
N ASP A 20 1.28 -1.50 -2.27
CA ASP A 20 2.51 -0.69 -2.21
C ASP A 20 3.72 -1.60 -1.99
N VAL A 21 4.58 -1.72 -3.01
CA VAL A 21 5.73 -2.64 -3.01
C VAL A 21 7.01 -1.88 -2.71
N GLY A 22 7.68 -2.26 -1.63
CA GLY A 22 8.83 -1.53 -1.10
C GLY A 22 8.41 -0.30 -0.29
N ALA A 23 7.40 -0.47 0.57
CA ALA A 23 6.76 0.61 1.31
C ALA A 23 7.73 1.43 2.19
N SER A 24 8.82 0.82 2.67
CA SER A 24 9.85 1.43 3.51
C SER A 24 9.24 2.21 4.70
N THR A 25 9.47 3.52 4.79
CA THR A 25 8.89 4.38 5.83
C THR A 25 7.42 4.73 5.61
N GLY A 26 6.88 4.48 4.40
CA GLY A 26 5.45 4.57 4.08
C GLY A 26 5.01 5.81 3.29
N GLY A 27 5.92 6.54 2.64
CA GLY A 27 5.56 7.75 1.90
C GLY A 27 4.59 7.52 0.72
N PHE A 28 4.63 6.35 0.07
CA PHE A 28 3.70 6.01 -1.01
C PHE A 28 2.38 5.48 -0.44
N THR A 29 2.45 4.61 0.57
CA THR A 29 1.29 4.19 1.37
C THR A 29 0.45 5.39 1.84
N ASP A 30 1.07 6.40 2.45
CA ASP A 30 0.38 7.62 2.91
C ASP A 30 -0.24 8.41 1.76
N CYS A 31 0.49 8.56 0.65
CA CYS A 31 -0.01 9.20 -0.56
C CYS A 31 -1.25 8.48 -1.13
N CYS A 32 -1.28 7.15 -1.11
CA CYS A 32 -2.45 6.37 -1.56
C CYS A 32 -3.66 6.59 -0.65
N LEU A 33 -3.46 6.61 0.68
CA LEU A 33 -4.52 6.88 1.64
C LEU A 33 -5.12 8.28 1.47
N GLN A 34 -4.25 9.28 1.28
CA GLN A 34 -4.68 10.66 1.01
C GLN A 34 -5.44 10.79 -0.32
N ALA A 35 -5.09 9.97 -1.31
CA ALA A 35 -5.79 9.86 -2.59
C ALA A 35 -7.11 9.05 -2.52
N GLY A 36 -7.54 8.63 -1.33
CA GLY A 36 -8.84 7.97 -1.14
C GLY A 36 -8.82 6.44 -1.19
N ALA A 37 -7.63 5.82 -1.18
CA ALA A 37 -7.54 4.36 -1.11
C ALA A 37 -8.34 3.81 0.08
N LYS A 38 -9.14 2.78 -0.20
CA LYS A 38 -9.91 2.06 0.82
C LYS A 38 -8.99 1.27 1.74
N LEU A 39 -7.99 0.63 1.15
CA LEU A 39 -7.00 -0.20 1.84
C LEU A 39 -5.67 -0.17 1.09
N VAL A 40 -4.55 -0.22 1.83
CA VAL A 40 -3.22 -0.37 1.26
C VAL A 40 -2.50 -1.56 1.91
N TYR A 41 -2.06 -2.52 1.09
CA TYR A 41 -1.09 -3.53 1.51
C TYR A 41 0.31 -2.96 1.36
N ALA A 42 0.99 -2.70 2.47
CA ALA A 42 2.36 -2.21 2.50
C ALA A 42 3.32 -3.40 2.57
N VAL A 43 3.90 -3.78 1.43
CA VAL A 43 4.82 -4.93 1.31
C VAL A 43 6.25 -4.43 1.37
N ASP A 44 7.06 -5.00 2.27
CA ASP A 44 8.49 -4.71 2.33
C ASP A 44 9.29 -5.94 2.76
N VAL A 45 10.53 -6.04 2.26
CA VAL A 45 11.48 -7.08 2.69
C VAL A 45 12.13 -6.73 4.03
N GLY A 46 12.17 -5.45 4.38
CA GLY A 46 12.65 -4.93 5.64
C GLY A 46 11.73 -5.22 6.82
N TYR A 47 12.14 -4.76 8.00
CA TYR A 47 11.42 -4.90 9.26
C TYR A 47 11.56 -3.64 10.10
N GLY A 48 10.48 -3.20 10.74
CA GLY A 48 10.51 -2.05 11.63
C GLY A 48 10.59 -0.68 10.94
N GLN A 49 10.42 -0.62 9.61
CA GLN A 49 10.64 0.63 8.84
C GLN A 49 9.38 1.51 8.74
N LEU A 50 8.20 0.90 8.59
CA LEU A 50 6.96 1.64 8.42
C LEU A 50 6.67 2.55 9.63
N ALA A 51 6.33 3.81 9.38
CA ALA A 51 6.01 4.78 10.42
C ALA A 51 4.87 4.29 11.33
N TRP A 52 4.96 4.56 12.64
CA TRP A 52 4.02 4.05 13.63
C TRP A 52 2.56 4.39 13.31
N ALA A 53 2.28 5.61 12.88
CA ALA A 53 0.93 6.06 12.52
C ALA A 53 0.31 5.21 11.39
N LEU A 54 1.13 4.78 10.41
CA LEU A 54 0.69 3.92 9.31
C LEU A 54 0.53 2.48 9.76
N ARG A 55 1.42 1.96 10.63
CA ARG A 55 1.29 0.60 11.20
C ARG A 55 -0.01 0.42 11.99
N THR A 56 -0.46 1.47 12.68
CA THR A 56 -1.69 1.44 13.47
C THR A 56 -2.94 1.85 12.68
N ASN A 57 -2.77 2.25 11.41
CA ASN A 57 -3.89 2.65 10.59
C ASN A 57 -4.69 1.43 10.13
N ARG A 58 -5.99 1.40 10.42
CA ARG A 58 -6.88 0.28 10.05
C ARG A 58 -7.00 0.06 8.54
N LYS A 59 -6.66 1.07 7.73
CA LYS A 59 -6.63 0.98 6.27
C LYS A 59 -5.29 0.48 5.71
N VAL A 60 -4.34 0.11 6.57
CA VAL A 60 -3.03 -0.39 6.16
C VAL A 60 -2.83 -1.81 6.69
N ILE A 61 -2.50 -2.73 5.79
CA ILE A 61 -2.07 -4.08 6.15
C ILE A 61 -0.56 -4.15 5.94
N ASN A 62 0.17 -4.28 7.04
CA ASN A 62 1.63 -4.28 7.03
C ASN A 62 2.17 -5.69 6.77
N LEU A 63 2.78 -5.89 5.61
CA LEU A 63 3.38 -7.15 5.16
C LEU A 63 4.91 -6.99 5.11
N GLU A 64 5.53 -6.89 6.29
CA GLU A 64 6.99 -6.85 6.43
C GLU A 64 7.62 -8.22 6.22
N ARG A 65 8.94 -8.24 6.03
CA ARG A 65 9.72 -9.45 5.75
C ARG A 65 9.15 -10.28 4.59
N THR A 66 8.45 -9.62 3.67
CA THR A 66 7.74 -10.25 2.57
C THR A 66 8.38 -9.79 1.26
N ASN A 67 8.98 -10.73 0.54
CA ASN A 67 9.41 -10.47 -0.83
C ASN A 67 8.20 -10.58 -1.75
N ILE A 68 7.91 -9.51 -2.50
CA ILE A 68 6.80 -9.47 -3.44
C ILE A 68 6.79 -10.65 -4.43
N ARG A 69 7.96 -11.21 -4.79
CA ARG A 69 8.07 -12.38 -5.67
C ARG A 69 7.46 -13.67 -5.09
N HIS A 70 7.25 -13.70 -3.78
CA HIS A 70 6.69 -14.83 -3.04
C HIS A 70 5.38 -14.47 -2.36
N LEU A 71 4.84 -13.27 -2.60
CA LEU A 71 3.56 -12.86 -2.06
C LEU A 71 2.47 -13.73 -2.66
N THR A 72 1.64 -14.35 -1.80
CA THR A 72 0.54 -15.20 -2.24
C THR A 72 -0.81 -14.56 -1.97
N SER A 73 -1.86 -15.08 -2.63
CA SER A 73 -3.25 -14.64 -2.46
C SER A 73 -3.74 -14.75 -1.01
N GLU A 74 -3.25 -15.74 -0.27
CA GLU A 74 -3.67 -16.00 1.11
C GLU A 74 -3.21 -14.90 2.08
N GLN A 75 -2.14 -14.17 1.73
CA GLN A 75 -1.64 -13.03 2.51
C GLN A 75 -2.49 -11.75 2.28
N LEU A 76 -3.30 -11.72 1.22
CA LEU A 76 -4.19 -10.61 0.87
C LEU A 76 -5.55 -10.76 1.56
N THR A 77 -5.54 -10.65 2.89
CA THR A 77 -6.64 -11.05 3.78
C THR A 77 -7.90 -10.17 3.77
N GLN A 78 -7.84 -8.99 3.17
CA GLN A 78 -8.91 -7.97 3.19
C GLN A 78 -9.41 -7.63 1.77
N GLY A 79 -9.31 -8.61 0.86
CA GLY A 79 -9.67 -8.47 -0.55
C GLY A 79 -8.45 -8.28 -1.46
N MET A 80 -8.69 -8.43 -2.75
CA MET A 80 -7.64 -8.34 -3.77
C MET A 80 -7.37 -6.89 -4.15
N PRO A 81 -6.09 -6.51 -4.39
CA PRO A 81 -5.76 -5.24 -5.01
C PRO A 81 -6.49 -5.06 -6.33
N ASP A 82 -7.02 -3.86 -6.55
CA ASP A 82 -7.70 -3.52 -7.79
C ASP A 82 -6.67 -3.35 -8.91
N PHE A 83 -6.92 -3.98 -10.05
CA PHE A 83 -6.19 -3.69 -11.28
C PHE A 83 -6.90 -2.52 -11.96
N CYS A 84 -6.20 -1.40 -12.09
CA CYS A 84 -6.58 -0.31 -12.99
C CYS A 84 -6.29 -0.67 -14.44
#